data_AF-A0A162UC27-F1
#
_entry.id   AF-A0A162UC27-F1
#
_cell.length_a   1.000
_cell.length_b   1.000
_cell.length_c   1.000
_cell.angle_alpha   90.00
_cell.angle_beta   90.00
_cell.angle_gamma   90.00
#
_symmetry.space_group_name_H-M   'P 1'
#
loop_
_entity.id
_entity.type
_entity.pdbx_description
1 polymer ?
#
loop_
_entity_poly.entity_id
_entity_poly.type
_entity_poly.pdbx_seq_one_letter_code
_entity_poly.pdbx_strand_id
1 'polypeptide(L)' 'YRHVILPLQIARWIPHSDLLTEREWRSLGIRQSRGWEHYMVHAPEPHILLFRREK' A
#
# COMPACT_ATOMS: atom_id res chain seq x y z
N TYR A 1 -2.80 -10.81 6.49
CA TYR A 1 -2.91 -9.36 6.70
C TYR A 1 -1.58 -8.79 7.10
N ARG A 2 -1.26 -7.58 6.66
CA ARG A 2 -0.02 -6.84 6.94
C ARG A 2 -0.27 -5.37 6.68
N HIS A 3 0.41 -4.47 7.39
CA HIS A 3 0.47 -3.07 7.01
C HIS A 3 1.92 -2.69 6.66
N VAL A 4 2.09 -1.70 5.79
CA VAL A 4 3.38 -1.10 5.48
C VAL A 4 3.27 0.40 5.71
N ILE A 5 4.22 0.94 6.46
CA ILE A 5 4.33 2.36 6.74
C ILE A 5 5.30 2.96 5.71
N LEU A 6 4.79 3.88 4.90
CA LEU A 6 5.58 4.63 3.93
C LEU A 6 6.18 5.88 4.57
N PRO A 7 7.37 6.31 4.13
CA PRO A 7 7.86 7.64 4.41
C PRO A 7 6.87 8.70 3.92
N LEU A 8 6.62 9.74 4.71
CA LEU A 8 5.66 10.81 4.39
C LEU A 8 5.95 11.50 3.05
N GLN A 9 7.23 11.57 2.65
CA GLN A 9 7.66 12.13 1.37
C GLN A 9 7.18 11.32 0.17
N ILE A 10 6.95 10.01 0.33
CA ILE A 10 6.43 9.12 -0.72
C ILE A 10 4.90 9.11 -0.66
N ALA A 11 4.33 9.01 0.55
CA ALA A 11 2.89 8.94 0.75
C ALA A 11 2.13 10.13 0.13
N ARG A 12 2.74 11.32 0.10
CA ARG A 12 2.14 12.53 -0.50
C ARG A 12 1.85 12.43 -2.00
N TRP A 13 2.48 11.48 -2.70
CA TRP A 13 2.29 11.27 -4.14
C TRP A 13 1.19 10.26 -4.45
N ILE A 14 0.69 9.56 -3.42
CA ILE A 14 -0.35 8.55 -3.58
C ILE A 14 -1.70 9.27 -3.51
N PRO A 15 -2.58 9.14 -4.52
CA PRO A 15 -3.92 9.68 -4.43
C PRO A 15 -4.68 9.01 -3.27
N HIS A 16 -5.26 9.82 -2.39
CA HIS A 16 -5.87 9.36 -1.13
C HIS A 16 -7.09 8.43 -1.28
N SER A 17 -7.54 8.14 -2.50
CA SER A 17 -8.78 7.41 -2.77
C SER A 17 -8.57 6.10 -3.52
N ASP A 18 -7.35 5.81 -3.98
CA ASP A 18 -7.11 4.67 -4.86
C ASP A 18 -6.41 3.51 -4.14
N LEU A 19 -6.91 2.30 -4.39
CA LEU A 19 -6.18 1.08 -4.09
C LEU A 19 -5.04 0.91 -5.09
N LEU A 20 -3.94 0.31 -4.64
CA LEU A 20 -2.73 0.16 -5.43
C LEU A 20 -2.65 -1.28 -5.93
N THR A 21 -2.47 -1.45 -7.23
CA THR A 21 -2.16 -2.75 -7.82
C THR A 21 -0.79 -3.23 -7.39
N GLU A 22 -0.51 -4.53 -7.54
CA GLU A 22 0.81 -5.12 -7.25
C GLU A 22 1.95 -4.40 -7.98
N ARG A 23 1.71 -3.91 -9.19
CA ARG A 23 2.71 -3.16 -9.95
C ARG A 23 2.97 -1.78 -9.35
N GLU A 24 1.94 -1.07 -8.91
CA GLU A 24 2.06 0.29 -8.40
C GLU A 24 2.78 0.31 -7.05
N TRP A 25 2.36 -0.51 -6.08
CA TRP A 25 3.03 -0.52 -4.78
C TRP A 25 4.47 -1.07 -4.87
N ARG A 26 4.76 -1.98 -5.81
CA ARG A 26 6.16 -2.39 -6.09
C ARG A 26 7.00 -1.24 -6.66
N SER A 27 6.40 -0.37 -7.47
CA SER A 27 7.08 0.81 -8.04
C SER A 27 7.41 1.85 -6.96
N LEU A 28 6.65 1.87 -5.86
CA LEU A 28 6.99 2.65 -4.65
C LEU A 28 8.13 2.05 -3.82
N GLY A 29 8.70 0.91 -4.24
CA GLY A 29 9.81 0.23 -3.55
C GLY A 29 9.37 -0.74 -2.46
N ILE A 30 8.08 -1.01 -2.30
CA ILE A 30 7.59 -1.98 -1.32
C ILE A 30 7.95 -3.40 -1.78
N ARG A 31 8.61 -4.15 -0.90
CA ARG A 31 9.10 -5.51 -1.18
C ARG A 31 8.36 -6.53 -0.31
N GLN A 32 7.57 -7.39 -0.95
CA GLN A 32 6.91 -8.53 -0.35
C GLN A 32 6.78 -9.67 -1.36
N SER A 33 6.40 -10.87 -0.89
CA SER A 33 6.09 -12.01 -1.76
C SER A 33 4.99 -11.67 -2.76
N ARG A 34 4.79 -12.49 -3.80
CA ARG A 34 3.64 -12.32 -4.71
C ARG A 34 2.31 -12.57 -3.99
N GLY A 35 1.22 -12.03 -4.55
CA GLY A 35 -0.16 -12.31 -4.13
C GLY A 35 -0.67 -11.43 -2.99
N TRP A 36 0.08 -10.42 -2.56
CA TRP A 36 -0.42 -9.44 -1.61
C TRP A 36 -1.20 -8.33 -2.34
N GLU A 37 -2.38 -8.02 -1.84
CA GLU A 37 -3.30 -7.04 -2.39
C GLU A 37 -3.47 -5.88 -1.40
N HIS A 38 -3.30 -4.63 -1.88
CA HIS A 38 -3.71 -3.43 -1.14
C HIS A 38 -5.24 -3.35 -1.20
N TYR A 39 -5.90 -3.65 -0.08
CA TYR A 39 -7.36 -3.90 -0.09
C TYR A 39 -8.19 -2.77 0.53
N MET A 40 -7.55 -1.84 1.24
CA MET A 40 -8.24 -0.75 1.92
C MET A 40 -7.29 0.44 2.11
N VAL A 41 -7.79 1.65 1.86
CA VAL A 41 -7.11 2.88 2.21
C VAL A 41 -7.47 3.28 3.64
N HIS A 42 -6.45 3.58 4.45
CA HIS A 42 -6.64 4.09 5.79
C HIS A 42 -6.62 5.63 5.78
N ALA A 43 -7.79 6.24 5.64
CA ALA A 43 -7.92 7.70 5.45
C ALA A 43 -7.30 8.56 6.56
N PRO A 44 -7.37 8.20 7.86
CA PRO A 44 -6.70 8.94 8.93
C PRO A 44 -5.16 8.96 8.80
N GLU A 45 -4.56 7.90 8.28
CA GLU A 45 -3.11 7.77 8.15
C GLU A 45 -2.76 7.23 6.75
N PRO A 46 -2.80 8.07 5.70
CA PRO A 46 -2.68 7.65 4.29
C PRO A 46 -1.30 7.07 3.94
N HIS A 47 -0.32 7.25 4.81
CA HIS A 47 1.01 6.67 4.69
C HIS A 47 1.05 5.20 5.15
N ILE A 48 -0.05 4.66 5.67
CA ILE A 48 -0.20 3.25 6.04
C ILE A 48 -0.97 2.52 4.94
N LEU A 49 -0.30 1.59 4.27
CA LEU A 49 -0.92 0.73 3.27
C LEU A 49 -1.34 -0.60 3.89
N LEU A 50 -2.60 -1.01 3.69
CA LEU A 50 -3.17 -2.22 4.26
C LEU A 50 -3.21 -3.36 3.24
N PHE A 51 -2.48 -4.44 3.54
CA PHE A 51 -2.36 -5.59 2.66
C PHE A 51 -3.06 -6.83 3.20
N ARG A 52 -3.73 -7.57 2.31
CA ARG A 52 -4.23 -8.93 2.54
C ARG A 52 -3.65 -9.88 1.50
N ARG A 53 -3.67 -11.17 1.81
CA ARG A 53 -3.27 -12.25 0.90
C ARG A 53 -4.23 -13.39 1.16
N GLU A 54 -4.89 -13.89 0.12
CA GLU A 54 -5.68 -15.11 0.21
C GLU A 54 -4.76 -16.28 0.58
N LYS A 55 -5.28 -17.25 1.33
CA LYS A 55 -4.48 -18.39 1.79
C LYS A 55 -4.12 -19.32 0.63
#